data_AF-A0A976DM16-F1
#
_entry.id   AF-A0A976DM16-F1
#
_cell.length_a   1.000
_cell.length_b   1.000
_cell.length_c   1.000
_cell.angle_alpha   90.00
_cell.angle_beta   90.00
_cell.angle_gamma   90.00
#
_symmetry.space_group_name_H-M   'P 1'
#
loop_
_entity.id
_entity.type
_entity.pdbx_description
1 polymer ?
#
loop_
_entity_poly.entity_id
_entity_poly.type
_entity_poly.pdbx_seq_one_letter_code
_entity_poly.pdbx_strand_id
1 'polypeptide(L)'
;MDFARHFQSQLDALKSDGNYRTFANIERKTGAFPRANRHGDTVDEVTVWCSNDYLGMGQHADVIEAMVQTTQACGAGAGGTRNISGNTIQHRALEP
;
A
#
# COMPACT_ATOMS: atom_id res chain seq x y z
N MET A 1 18.04 -7.17 31.80
CA MET A 1 17.77 -8.00 30.61
C MET A 1 18.28 -7.24 29.40
N ASP A 2 19.05 -7.88 28.52
CA ASP A 2 19.59 -7.22 27.33
C ASP A 2 18.64 -7.46 26.14
N PHE A 3 17.70 -6.52 25.95
CA PHE A 3 16.69 -6.61 24.89
C PHE A 3 17.31 -6.52 23.50
N ALA A 4 18.39 -5.77 23.31
CA ALA A 4 19.05 -5.63 22.02
C ALA A 4 19.62 -6.98 21.56
N ARG A 5 20.30 -7.69 22.46
CA ARG A 5 20.81 -9.05 22.19
C ARG A 5 19.68 -10.04 21.91
N HIS A 6 18.57 -9.93 22.63
CA HIS A 6 17.40 -10.77 22.40
C HIS A 6 16.79 -10.54 21.01
N PHE A 7 16.60 -9.28 20.58
CA PHE A 7 16.09 -9.00 19.23
C PHE A 7 17.04 -9.46 18.14
N GLN A 8 18.36 -9.29 18.33
CA GLN A 8 19.35 -9.75 17.37
C GLN A 8 19.29 -11.28 17.19
N SER A 9 19.18 -12.05 18.28
CA SER A 9 19.11 -13.51 18.18
C SER A 9 17.84 -13.99 17.46
N GLN A 10 16.70 -13.30 17.62
CA GLN A 10 15.48 -13.61 16.87
C GLN A 10 15.63 -13.31 15.37
N LEU A 11 16.31 -12.22 15.02
CA LEU A 11 16.59 -11.89 13.62
C LEU A 11 17.56 -12.88 12.97
N ASP A 12 18.59 -13.30 13.71
CA ASP A 12 19.56 -14.29 13.22
C ASP A 12 18.90 -15.65 13.01
N ALA A 13 17.99 -16.07 13.90
CA ALA A 13 17.18 -17.26 13.72
C ALA A 13 16.30 -17.19 12.45
N LEU A 14 15.63 -16.07 12.21
CA LEU A 14 14.85 -15.89 10.97
C LEU A 14 15.71 -16.00 9.71
N LYS A 15 16.95 -15.49 9.76
CA LYS A 15 17.90 -15.57 8.64
C LYS A 15 18.41 -17.00 8.46
N SER A 16 18.77 -17.70 9.54
CA SER A 16 19.22 -19.10 9.47
C SER A 16 18.12 -20.01 8.94
N ASP A 17 16.88 -19.74 9.31
CA ASP A 17 15.71 -20.54 8.90
C ASP A 17 15.23 -20.19 7.48
N GLY A 18 15.83 -19.20 6.82
CA GLY A 18 15.43 -18.75 5.47
C GLY A 18 14.08 -18.02 5.41
N ASN A 19 13.51 -17.66 6.57
CA ASN A 19 12.21 -16.99 6.68
C ASN A 19 12.32 -15.46 6.75
N TYR A 20 13.54 -14.93 6.77
CA TYR A 20 13.77 -13.48 6.72
C TYR A 20 13.30 -12.90 5.39
N ARG A 21 12.50 -11.83 5.45
CA ARG A 21 11.88 -11.21 4.27
C ARG A 21 12.70 -10.01 3.80
N THR A 22 13.01 -10.00 2.51
CA THR A 22 13.52 -8.82 1.82
C THR A 22 12.44 -8.29 0.89
N PHE A 23 12.12 -7.00 1.01
CA PHE A 23 11.07 -6.38 0.21
C PHE A 23 11.62 -5.83 -1.10
N ALA A 24 10.90 -6.06 -2.19
CA ALA A 24 11.18 -5.43 -3.47
C ALA A 24 10.57 -4.02 -3.49
N ASN A 25 11.37 -3.01 -3.83
CA ASN A 25 10.89 -1.64 -3.99
C ASN A 25 10.24 -1.48 -5.37
N ILE A 26 8.91 -1.39 -5.42
CA ILE A 26 8.13 -1.40 -6.67
C ILE A 26 7.25 -0.14 -6.74
N GLU A 27 7.30 0.54 -7.88
CA GLU A 27 6.44 1.69 -8.22
C GLU A 27 5.60 1.34 -9.46
N ARG A 28 4.30 1.12 -9.28
CA ARG A 28 3.39 0.77 -10.39
C ARG A 28 3.14 1.97 -11.29
N LYS A 29 3.01 1.73 -12.60
CA LYS A 29 2.73 2.78 -13.59
C LYS A 29 1.24 2.84 -13.93
N THR A 30 0.56 3.88 -13.45
CA THR A 30 -0.85 4.17 -13.83
C THR A 30 -0.97 4.31 -15.34
N GLY A 31 -1.97 3.64 -15.93
CA GLY A 31 -2.20 3.59 -17.38
C GLY A 31 -1.41 2.51 -18.11
N ALA A 32 -0.51 1.80 -17.41
CA ALA A 32 0.36 0.77 -17.99
C ALA A 32 0.35 -0.54 -17.19
N PHE A 33 -0.72 -0.84 -16.44
CA PHE A 33 -0.84 -2.14 -15.76
C PHE A 33 -0.59 -3.33 -16.70
N PRO A 34 0.22 -4.34 -16.29
CA PRO A 34 0.82 -4.53 -14.97
C PRO A 34 2.29 -4.09 -14.85
N ARG A 35 2.74 -3.05 -15.57
CA ARG A 35 4.12 -2.55 -15.56
C ARG A 35 4.44 -1.73 -14.33
N ALA A 36 5.68 -1.85 -13.85
CA ALA A 36 6.21 -1.11 -12.70
C ALA A 36 7.71 -0.82 -12.85
N ASN A 37 8.20 0.21 -12.16
CA ASN A 37 9.63 0.42 -11.94
C ASN A 37 10.06 -0.31 -10.66
N ARG A 38 11.14 -1.08 -10.73
CA ARG A 38 11.83 -1.66 -9.58
C ARG A 38 13.03 -0.80 -9.23
N HIS A 39 13.10 -0.36 -7.98
CA HIS A 39 14.18 0.51 -7.47
C HIS A 39 15.23 -0.30 -6.71
N GLY A 40 16.40 -0.49 -7.31
CA GLY A 40 17.61 -1.04 -6.67
C GLY A 40 18.77 -0.06 -6.80
N ASP A 41 19.98 -0.57 -7.10
CA ASP A 41 21.13 0.28 -7.46
C ASP A 41 20.87 1.05 -8.77
N THR A 42 19.98 0.51 -9.61
CA THR A 42 19.44 1.15 -10.81
C THR A 42 17.91 0.99 -10.82
N VAL A 43 17.25 1.71 -11.74
CA VAL A 43 15.79 1.63 -11.93
C VAL A 43 15.50 0.80 -13.18
N ASP A 44 14.82 -0.33 -12.99
CA ASP A 44 14.46 -1.27 -14.05
C ASP A 44 12.95 -1.34 -14.26
N GLU A 45 12.48 -1.42 -15.50
CA GLU A 45 11.06 -1.73 -15.76
C GLU A 45 10.81 -3.24 -15.64
N VAL A 46 9.78 -3.61 -14.87
CA VAL A 46 9.37 -5.00 -14.62
C VAL A 46 7.88 -5.19 -14.86
N THR A 47 7.46 -6.46 -14.97
CA THR A 47 6.05 -6.87 -15.04
C THR A 47 5.63 -7.51 -13.71
N VAL A 48 4.56 -7.01 -13.09
CA VAL A 48 4.09 -7.50 -11.79
C VAL A 48 3.12 -8.67 -11.97
N TRP A 49 3.51 -9.86 -11.49
CA TRP A 49 2.69 -11.08 -11.55
C TRP A 49 2.09 -11.51 -10.20
N CYS A 50 2.45 -10.82 -9.11
CA CYS A 50 1.99 -11.12 -7.75
C CYS A 50 1.02 -10.06 -7.19
N SER A 51 0.45 -9.21 -8.04
CA SER A 51 -0.48 -8.18 -7.60
C SER A 51 -1.86 -8.78 -7.27
N ASN A 52 -2.47 -8.28 -6.19
CA ASN A 52 -3.86 -8.57 -5.84
C ASN A 52 -4.84 -7.55 -6.45
N ASP A 53 -4.36 -6.56 -7.22
CA ASP A 53 -5.21 -5.68 -8.02
C ASP A 53 -5.67 -6.43 -9.27
N TYR A 54 -6.46 -7.49 -9.06
CA TYR A 54 -6.75 -8.54 -10.05
C TYR A 54 -7.39 -7.99 -11.33
N LEU A 55 -8.16 -6.91 -11.21
CA LEU A 55 -8.88 -6.28 -12.31
C LEU A 55 -8.24 -4.95 -12.73
N GLY A 56 -7.10 -4.57 -12.15
CA GLY A 56 -6.44 -3.29 -12.44
C GLY A 56 -7.29 -2.07 -12.03
N MET A 57 -8.23 -2.23 -11.10
CA MET A 57 -9.13 -1.14 -10.68
C MET A 57 -8.39 -0.05 -9.92
N GLY A 58 -7.20 -0.35 -9.37
CA GLY A 58 -6.35 0.65 -8.73
C GLY A 58 -5.84 1.75 -9.67
N GLN A 59 -5.98 1.59 -10.98
CA GLN A 59 -5.65 2.62 -11.98
C GLN A 59 -6.84 3.04 -12.87
N HIS A 60 -8.06 2.58 -12.56
CA HIS A 60 -9.25 2.92 -13.33
C HIS A 60 -9.57 4.42 -13.18
N ALA A 61 -9.88 5.10 -14.29
CA ALA A 61 -10.07 6.55 -14.32
C ALA A 61 -11.12 7.01 -13.31
N ASP A 62 -12.30 6.39 -13.30
CA ASP A 62 -13.39 6.75 -12.36
C ASP A 62 -13.01 6.56 -10.88
N VAL A 63 -12.21 5.53 -10.56
CA VAL A 63 -11.75 5.28 -9.18
C VAL A 63 -10.80 6.40 -8.74
N ILE A 64 -9.85 6.75 -9.60
CA ILE A 64 -8.90 7.84 -9.35
C ILE A 64 -9.64 9.17 -9.22
N GLU A 65 -10.57 9.46 -10.14
CA GLU A 65 -11.32 10.71 -10.13
C GLU A 65 -12.14 10.86 -8.85
N ALA A 66 -12.88 9.82 -8.45
CA ALA A 66 -13.65 9.85 -7.21
C ALA A 66 -12.77 10.12 -5.97
N MET A 67 -11.56 9.54 -5.91
CA MET A 67 -10.59 9.79 -4.84
C MET A 67 -10.05 11.23 -4.86
N VAL A 68 -9.70 11.76 -6.04
CA VAL A 68 -9.19 13.14 -6.20
C VAL A 68 -10.26 14.15 -5.79
N GLN A 69 -11.48 14.01 -6.30
CA GLN A 69 -12.61 14.89 -5.99
C GLN A 69 -12.91 14.87 -4.49
N THR A 70 -12.96 13.69 -3.87
CA THR A 70 -13.21 13.55 -2.43
C THR A 70 -12.12 14.21 -1.60
N THR A 71 -10.86 14.03 -1.99
CA THR A 71 -9.71 14.63 -1.28
C THR A 71 -9.73 16.16 -1.38
N GLN A 72 -10.09 16.71 -2.54
CA GLN A 72 -10.23 18.17 -2.73
C GLN A 72 -11.40 18.74 -1.92
N ALA A 73 -12.52 18.03 -1.83
CA ALA A 73 -13.71 18.51 -1.13
C ALA A 73 -13.62 18.36 0.40
N CYS A 74 -12.97 17.31 0.89
CA CYS A 74 -13.02 16.93 2.30
C CYS A 74 -11.66 16.90 3.00
N GLY A 75 -10.56 17.11 2.27
CA GLY A 75 -9.21 16.90 2.79
C GLY A 75 -8.79 15.42 2.80
N ALA A 76 -7.59 15.15 3.33
CA ALA A 76 -6.94 13.83 3.19
C ALA A 76 -7.49 12.73 4.11
N GLY A 77 -8.28 13.06 5.13
CA GLY A 77 -8.77 12.07 6.09
C GLY A 77 -9.98 12.56 6.88
N ALA A 78 -10.69 11.62 7.51
CA ALA A 78 -11.91 11.90 8.25
C ALA A 78 -11.70 12.65 9.57
N GLY A 79 -10.46 12.69 10.10
CA GLY A 79 -10.10 13.46 11.29
C GLY A 79 -10.67 12.96 12.62
N GLY A 80 -11.33 11.80 12.65
CA GLY A 80 -11.92 11.26 13.87
C GLY A 80 -12.49 9.86 13.70
N THR A 81 -13.00 9.29 14.79
CA THR A 81 -13.69 8.00 14.78
C THR A 81 -15.13 8.16 14.32
N ARG A 82 -15.85 7.06 14.03
CA ARG A 82 -17.26 7.13 13.63
C ARG A 82 -18.14 7.88 14.64
N ASN A 83 -17.87 7.76 15.94
CA ASN A 83 -18.64 8.44 16.97
C ASN A 83 -18.26 9.93 17.14
N ILE A 84 -17.02 10.30 16.77
CA ILE A 84 -16.47 11.64 17.01
C ILE A 84 -15.93 12.17 15.68
N SER A 85 -16.73 13.02 15.01
CA SER A 85 -16.44 13.73 13.75
C SER A 85 -16.12 12.90 12.49
N GLY A 86 -15.83 11.60 12.59
CA GLY A 86 -15.40 10.77 11.46
C GLY A 86 -16.52 10.12 10.62
N ASN A 87 -17.79 10.36 10.92
CA ASN A 87 -18.91 9.76 10.17
C ASN A 87 -19.33 10.65 8.99
N THR A 88 -18.74 10.41 7.81
CA THR A 88 -18.99 11.22 6.60
C THR A 88 -20.03 10.60 5.66
N ILE A 89 -20.52 11.39 4.70
CA ILE A 89 -21.47 10.92 3.67
C ILE A 89 -20.88 9.78 2.82
N GLN A 90 -19.56 9.79 2.59
CA GLN A 90 -18.87 8.77 1.79
C GLN A 90 -18.88 7.41 2.48
N HIS A 91 -18.75 7.36 3.81
CA HIS A 91 -18.88 6.12 4.58
C HIS A 91 -20.29 5.54 4.41
N ARG A 92 -21.33 6.38 4.55
CA ARG A 92 -22.73 5.97 4.39
C ARG A 92 -23.08 5.54 2.97
N ALA A 93 -22.43 6.10 1.95
CA ALA A 93 -22.65 5.72 0.56
C ALA A 93 -21.96 4.38 0.21
N LEU A 94 -20.86 4.06 0.89
CA LEU A 94 -20.15 2.79 0.74
C LEU A 94 -20.80 1.66 1.54
N GLU A 95 -21.29 1.95 2.74
CA GLU A 95 -21.95 1.00 3.62
C GLU A 95 -23.41 0.75 3.14
N PRO A 96 -23.86 -0.51 3.05
CA PRO A 96 -25.25 -0.86 2.75
C PRO A 96 -26.23 -0.51 3.88
#